data_AF-A0A938AYW5-F1
#
_entry.id   AF-A0A938AYW5-F1
#
_cell.length_a   1.000
_cell.length_b   1.000
_cell.length_c   1.000
_cell.angle_alpha   90.00
_cell.angle_beta   90.00
_cell.angle_gamma   90.00
#
_symmetry.space_group_name_H-M   'P 1'
#
loop_
_entity.id
_entity.type
_entity.pdbx_description
1 polymer ?
#
loop_
_entity_poly.entity_id
_entity_poly.type
_entity_poly.pdbx_seq_one_letter_code
_entity_poly.pdbx_strand_id
1 'polypeptide(L)'
;MIIDTSNTLPTREMLFGDILNPPPGMEGYLKLFGPKWAHWLGMTVEEFQDLANKASDDDFKEELMKRAETGPLSMDNFIKQLKEAGITYSAVHNMDEENAVGFALPNDYVADIK
;
A
#
# COMPACT_ATOMS: atom_id res chain seq x y z
N MET A 1 16.60 -15.90 -16.77
CA MET A 1 16.37 -15.85 -15.32
C MET A 1 16.56 -14.41 -14.89
N ILE A 2 15.50 -13.80 -14.36
CA ILE A 2 15.56 -12.44 -13.82
C ILE A 2 15.41 -12.57 -12.31
N ILE A 3 16.34 -11.97 -11.57
CA ILE A 3 16.29 -11.88 -10.12
C ILE A 3 16.01 -10.41 -9.80
N ASP A 4 14.95 -10.16 -9.07
CA ASP A 4 14.76 -8.86 -8.45
C ASP A 4 15.55 -8.82 -7.15
N THR A 5 16.41 -7.80 -7.02
CA THR A 5 17.32 -7.66 -5.89
C THR A 5 16.82 -6.67 -4.84
N SER A 6 15.65 -6.05 -5.04
CA SER A 6 15.10 -5.06 -4.12
C SER A 6 13.59 -4.95 -4.26
N ASN A 7 12.85 -5.56 -3.34
CA ASN A 7 11.40 -5.47 -3.32
C ASN A 7 10.82 -5.19 -1.94
N THR A 8 9.76 -4.38 -1.91
CA THR A 8 8.99 -4.06 -0.72
C THR A 8 7.66 -4.78 -0.82
N LEU A 9 7.36 -5.63 0.17
CA LEU A 9 6.09 -6.33 0.19
C LEU A 9 4.93 -5.35 0.32
N PRO A 10 3.79 -5.66 -0.32
CA PRO A 10 2.66 -4.76 -0.31
C PRO A 10 1.84 -4.91 0.98
N THR A 11 2.50 -4.77 2.12
CA THR A 11 1.85 -4.78 3.43
C THR A 11 1.46 -3.38 3.85
N ARG A 12 0.50 -3.30 4.76
CA ARG A 12 -0.07 -2.05 5.23
C ARG A 12 0.98 -1.11 5.79
N GLU A 13 1.89 -1.66 6.57
CA GLU A 13 2.89 -0.94 7.34
C GLU A 13 4.04 -0.43 6.47
N MET A 14 4.24 -1.03 5.29
CA MET A 14 5.23 -0.60 4.33
C MET A 14 4.68 0.35 3.26
N LEU A 15 3.46 0.11 2.76
CA LEU A 15 2.92 0.90 1.65
C LEU A 15 2.08 2.10 2.06
N PHE A 16 1.49 2.08 3.27
CA PHE A 16 0.64 3.18 3.74
C PHE A 16 1.22 3.96 4.90
N GLY A 17 2.48 3.73 5.29
CA GLY A 17 3.14 4.46 6.39
C GLY A 17 2.98 5.98 6.27
N ASP A 18 3.19 6.52 5.07
CA ASP A 18 3.06 7.95 4.79
C ASP A 18 1.59 8.45 4.72
N ILE A 19 0.64 7.54 4.48
CA ILE A 19 -0.80 7.85 4.50
C ILE A 19 -1.33 7.87 5.94
N LEU A 20 -0.84 6.94 6.76
CA LEU A 20 -1.14 6.83 8.18
C LEU A 20 -0.56 8.04 8.92
N ASN A 21 0.70 8.37 8.64
CA ASN A 21 1.47 9.42 9.30
C ASN A 21 2.04 10.42 8.28
N PRO A 22 1.19 11.28 7.67
CA PRO A 22 1.67 12.26 6.71
C PRO A 22 2.66 13.23 7.40
N PRO A 23 3.76 13.60 6.72
CA PRO A 23 4.66 14.63 7.23
C PRO A 23 3.91 15.96 7.46
N PRO A 24 4.38 16.81 8.40
CA PRO A 24 3.80 18.14 8.59
C PRO A 24 3.74 18.93 7.28
N GLY A 25 2.59 19.50 6.95
CA GLY A 25 2.35 20.24 5.70
C GLY A 25 1.81 19.38 4.55
N MET A 26 1.62 18.07 4.76
CA MET A 26 0.95 17.16 3.81
C MET A 26 -0.47 16.80 4.25
N GLU A 27 -1.03 17.51 5.23
CA GLU A 27 -2.40 17.31 5.68
C GLU A 27 -3.37 17.59 4.51
N GLY A 28 -4.21 16.61 4.18
CA GLY A 28 -5.17 16.73 3.06
C GLY A 28 -4.61 16.41 1.66
N TYR A 29 -3.33 16.03 1.54
CA TYR A 29 -2.72 15.64 0.24
C TYR A 29 -3.51 14.51 -0.45
N LEU A 30 -4.05 13.58 0.34
CA LEU A 30 -4.89 12.49 -0.16
C LEU A 30 -6.14 13.00 -0.90
N LYS A 31 -6.79 14.05 -0.37
CA LYS A 31 -8.00 14.64 -0.96
C LYS A 31 -7.66 15.40 -2.25
N LEU A 32 -6.48 16.03 -2.32
CA LEU A 32 -6.00 16.74 -3.52
C LEU A 32 -5.85 15.83 -4.73
N PHE A 33 -5.35 14.61 -4.54
CA PHE A 33 -5.20 13.62 -5.60
C PHE A 33 -6.38 12.66 -5.72
N GLY A 34 -7.51 12.99 -5.07
CA GLY A 34 -8.67 12.13 -4.94
C GLY A 34 -9.16 11.46 -6.23
N PRO A 35 -9.27 12.17 -7.37
CA PRO A 35 -9.69 11.53 -8.62
C PRO A 35 -8.75 10.41 -9.12
N LYS A 36 -7.45 10.55 -8.90
CA LYS A 36 -6.48 9.52 -9.29
C LYS A 36 -6.54 8.32 -8.35
N TRP A 37 -6.65 8.58 -7.04
CA TRP A 37 -6.85 7.54 -6.04
C TRP A 37 -8.14 6.77 -6.30
N ALA A 38 -9.24 7.48 -6.57
CA ALA A 38 -10.53 6.87 -6.90
C ALA A 38 -10.39 5.87 -8.04
N HIS A 39 -9.86 6.30 -9.18
CA HIS A 39 -9.68 5.42 -10.33
C HIS A 39 -8.80 4.20 -10.01
N TRP A 40 -7.67 4.43 -9.35
CA TRP A 40 -6.73 3.36 -9.00
C TRP A 40 -7.32 2.33 -8.02
N LEU A 41 -8.20 2.77 -7.12
CA LEU A 41 -8.92 1.93 -6.16
C LEU A 41 -10.22 1.33 -6.73
N GLY A 42 -10.49 1.53 -8.02
CA GLY A 42 -11.73 1.05 -8.66
C GLY A 42 -13.00 1.77 -8.19
N MET A 43 -12.86 2.98 -7.68
CA MET A 43 -13.96 3.87 -7.26
C MET A 43 -14.26 4.90 -8.35
N THR A 44 -15.50 5.36 -8.37
CA THR A 44 -15.88 6.61 -9.04
C THR A 44 -15.36 7.81 -8.25
N VAL A 45 -15.22 8.96 -8.93
CA VAL A 45 -14.81 10.21 -8.27
C VAL A 45 -15.86 10.64 -7.24
N GLU A 46 -17.13 10.43 -7.55
CA GLU A 46 -18.26 10.74 -6.69
C GLU A 46 -18.24 9.89 -5.41
N GLU A 47 -18.02 8.58 -5.51
CA GLU A 47 -17.88 7.70 -4.33
C GLU A 47 -16.72 8.13 -3.43
N PHE A 48 -15.59 8.52 -4.03
CA PHE A 48 -14.44 8.99 -3.28
C PHE A 48 -14.74 10.30 -2.56
N GLN A 49 -15.37 11.27 -3.23
CA GLN A 49 -15.76 12.55 -2.63
C GLN A 49 -16.77 12.36 -1.51
N ASP A 50 -17.77 11.49 -1.72
CA ASP A 50 -18.76 11.16 -0.70
C ASP A 50 -18.11 10.57 0.54
N LEU A 51 -17.17 9.63 0.36
CA LEU A 51 -16.43 9.04 1.45
C LEU A 51 -15.59 10.09 2.19
N ALA A 52 -14.86 10.93 1.45
CA ALA A 52 -14.00 11.99 2.00
C ALA A 52 -14.77 13.07 2.79
N ASN A 53 -16.05 13.27 2.49
CA ASN A 53 -16.91 14.29 3.11
C ASN A 53 -17.73 13.74 4.29
N LYS A 54 -18.06 12.45 4.32
CA LYS A 54 -18.95 11.84 5.31
C LYS A 54 -18.22 11.08 6.42
N ALA A 55 -17.06 10.52 6.12
CA ALA A 55 -16.27 9.76 7.07
C ALA A 55 -15.40 10.68 7.95
N SER A 56 -15.01 10.18 9.13
CA SER A 56 -13.87 10.78 9.83
C SER A 56 -12.59 10.60 8.99
N ASP A 57 -11.56 11.41 9.23
CA ASP A 57 -10.30 11.27 8.47
C ASP A 57 -9.66 9.88 8.67
N ASP A 58 -9.83 9.26 9.85
CA ASP A 58 -9.32 7.92 10.13
C ASP A 58 -10.13 6.83 9.41
N ASP A 59 -11.47 6.90 9.45
CA ASP A 59 -12.35 5.96 8.73
C ASP A 59 -12.15 6.08 7.21
N PHE A 60 -11.92 7.29 6.72
CA PHE A 60 -11.61 7.54 5.32
C PHE A 60 -10.30 6.85 4.92
N LYS A 61 -9.23 7.04 5.68
CA LYS A 61 -7.95 6.37 5.43
C LYS A 61 -8.10 4.85 5.49
N GLU A 62 -8.80 4.33 6.48
CA GLU A 62 -9.02 2.90 6.67
C GLU A 62 -9.67 2.24 5.45
N GLU A 63 -10.76 2.83 4.95
CA GLU A 63 -11.47 2.30 3.81
C GLU A 63 -10.62 2.32 2.53
N LEU A 64 -9.79 3.37 2.34
CA LEU A 64 -8.88 3.44 1.19
C LEU A 64 -7.78 2.36 1.26
N MET A 65 -7.19 2.15 2.43
CA MET A 65 -6.18 1.09 2.64
C MET A 65 -6.77 -0.28 2.37
N LYS A 66 -7.95 -0.58 2.92
CA LYS A 66 -8.64 -1.85 2.72
C LYS A 66 -8.93 -2.13 1.23
N ARG A 67 -9.37 -1.10 0.48
CA ARG A 67 -9.60 -1.24 -0.97
C ARG A 67 -8.31 -1.49 -1.75
N ALA A 68 -7.23 -0.80 -1.38
CA ALA A 68 -5.94 -1.04 -2.01
C ALA A 68 -5.42 -2.45 -1.73
N GLU A 69 -5.49 -2.91 -0.48
CA GLU A 69 -5.06 -4.25 -0.03
C GLU A 69 -5.84 -5.39 -0.70
N THR A 70 -7.13 -5.16 -0.97
CA THR A 70 -7.98 -6.15 -1.65
C THR A 70 -7.99 -6.01 -3.17
N GLY A 71 -7.33 -4.99 -3.71
CA GLY A 71 -7.30 -4.69 -5.14
C GLY A 71 -5.87 -4.51 -5.66
N PRO A 72 -5.47 -3.27 -6.04
CA PRO A 72 -4.22 -3.01 -6.76
C PRO A 72 -2.95 -3.40 -5.98
N LEU A 73 -2.99 -3.37 -4.64
CA LEU A 73 -1.86 -3.73 -3.76
C LEU A 73 -2.06 -5.08 -3.07
N SER A 74 -2.98 -5.93 -3.56
CA SER A 74 -3.10 -7.29 -3.03
C SER A 74 -1.82 -8.11 -3.27
N MET A 75 -1.53 -9.04 -2.36
CA MET A 75 -0.42 -9.98 -2.49
C MET A 75 -0.53 -10.80 -3.79
N ASP A 76 -1.75 -11.20 -4.17
CA ASP A 76 -2.02 -11.90 -5.42
C ASP A 76 -1.61 -11.07 -6.64
N ASN A 77 -1.97 -9.78 -6.65
CA ASN A 77 -1.61 -8.89 -7.74
C ASN A 77 -0.10 -8.62 -7.77
N PHE A 78 0.55 -8.52 -6.61
CA PHE A 78 2.00 -8.40 -6.51
C PHE A 78 2.72 -9.63 -7.10
N ILE A 79 2.36 -10.83 -6.68
CA ILE A 79 2.91 -12.09 -7.20
C ILE A 79 2.65 -12.20 -8.71
N LYS A 80 1.46 -11.81 -9.17
CA LYS A 80 1.11 -11.77 -10.59
C LYS A 80 2.05 -10.84 -11.37
N GLN A 81 2.30 -9.62 -10.88
CA GLN A 81 3.21 -8.67 -11.52
C GLN A 81 4.64 -9.21 -11.60
N LEU A 82 5.14 -9.86 -10.54
CA LEU A 82 6.46 -10.52 -10.58
C LEU A 82 6.53 -11.58 -11.68
N LYS A 83 5.50 -12.42 -11.80
CA LYS A 83 5.40 -13.45 -12.84
C LYS A 83 5.34 -12.86 -14.24
N GLU A 84 4.52 -11.82 -14.44
CA GLU A 84 4.39 -11.13 -15.73
C GLU A 84 5.69 -10.43 -16.15
N ALA A 85 6.47 -9.93 -15.19
CA ALA A 85 7.80 -9.37 -15.41
C ALA A 85 8.90 -10.44 -15.66
N GLY A 86 8.58 -11.73 -15.57
CA GLY A 86 9.54 -12.82 -15.74
C GLY A 86 10.52 -12.99 -14.58
N ILE A 87 10.20 -12.42 -13.41
CA ILE A 87 11.01 -12.53 -12.19
C ILE A 87 10.87 -13.94 -11.63
N THR A 88 12.00 -14.60 -11.41
CA THR A 88 12.06 -15.97 -10.89
C THR A 88 12.29 -15.99 -9.38
N TYR A 89 13.06 -15.03 -8.88
CA TYR A 89 13.36 -14.84 -7.46
C TYR A 89 13.32 -13.36 -7.15
N SER A 90 12.80 -13.02 -5.97
CA SER A 90 12.75 -11.65 -5.48
C SER A 90 13.36 -11.58 -4.09
N ALA A 91 14.37 -10.74 -3.91
CA ALA A 91 14.88 -10.39 -2.60
C ALA A 91 13.96 -9.33 -1.99
N VAL A 92 13.34 -9.65 -0.87
CA VAL A 92 12.56 -8.69 -0.08
C VAL A 92 13.53 -7.90 0.80
N HIS A 93 13.27 -6.61 1.01
CA HIS A 93 14.01 -5.80 2.00
C HIS A 93 14.04 -6.49 3.37
N ASN A 94 15.07 -6.22 4.18
CA ASN A 94 15.08 -6.73 5.54
C ASN A 94 13.93 -6.10 6.32
N MET A 95 12.94 -6.90 6.66
CA MET A 95 11.71 -6.42 7.28
C MET A 95 11.88 -6.24 8.80
N ASP A 96 12.94 -6.84 9.39
CA ASP A 96 13.29 -6.71 10.81
C ASP A 96 13.88 -5.33 11.16
N GLU A 97 14.31 -4.56 10.17
CA GLU A 97 14.89 -3.22 10.38
C GLU A 97 13.77 -2.18 10.47
N GLU A 98 13.86 -1.28 11.46
CA GLU A 98 12.89 -0.19 11.60
C GLU A 98 12.90 0.70 10.33
N ASN A 99 11.71 0.90 9.75
CA ASN A 99 11.54 1.81 8.62
C ASN A 99 11.49 3.28 9.10
N ALA A 100 11.35 4.22 8.16
CA ALA A 100 11.30 5.66 8.45
C ALA A 100 10.15 6.08 9.39
N VAL A 101 9.14 5.23 9.59
CA VAL A 101 8.03 5.45 10.52
C VAL A 101 8.16 4.66 11.82
N GLY A 102 9.34 4.08 12.08
CA GLY A 102 9.66 3.37 13.33
C GLY A 102 9.02 1.99 13.44
N PHE A 103 8.68 1.36 12.32
CA PHE A 103 8.02 0.07 12.29
C PHE A 103 8.87 -1.00 11.59
N ALA A 104 8.84 -2.22 12.12
CA ALA A 104 9.49 -3.39 11.54
C ALA A 104 8.49 -4.56 11.50
N LEU A 105 8.46 -5.30 10.39
CA LEU A 105 7.72 -6.54 10.26
C LEU A 105 8.68 -7.73 10.42
N PRO A 106 8.49 -8.61 11.41
CA PRO A 106 9.39 -9.74 11.59
C PRO A 106 9.52 -10.58 10.32
N ASN A 107 10.75 -10.95 9.94
CA ASN A 107 11.00 -11.79 8.78
C ASN A 107 10.25 -13.14 8.87
N ASP A 108 10.03 -13.67 10.07
CA ASP A 108 9.21 -14.87 10.31
C ASP A 108 7.75 -14.68 9.89
N TYR A 109 7.15 -13.52 10.17
CA TYR A 109 5.79 -13.19 9.72
C TYR A 109 5.71 -13.15 8.19
N VAL A 110 6.75 -12.61 7.56
CA VAL A 110 6.85 -12.48 6.11
C VAL A 110 7.06 -13.84 5.42
N ALA A 111 7.85 -14.72 6.02
CA ALA A 111 8.12 -16.05 5.48
C ALA A 111 6.85 -16.92 5.36
N ASP A 112 5.82 -16.62 6.14
CA ASP A 112 4.53 -17.32 6.12
C ASP A 112 3.56 -16.81 5.04
N ILE A 113 3.88 -15.68 4.38
CA ILE A 113 3.09 -15.13 3.27
C ILE A 113 3.37 -15.97 2.01
N LYS A 114 2.36 -16.64 1.47
CA LYS A 114 2.45 -17.55 0.32
C LYS A 114 1.70 -17.05 -0.90
#